data_AF-A0A0P7XWZ1-F1
#
_entry.id   AF-A0A0P7XWZ1-F1
#
_cell.length_a   1.000
_cell.length_b   1.000
_cell.length_c   1.000
_cell.angle_alpha   90.00
_cell.angle_beta   90.00
_cell.angle_gamma   90.00
#
_symmetry.space_group_name_H-M   'P 1'
#
loop_
_entity.id
_entity.type
_entity.pdbx_description
1 polymer ?
#
loop_
_entity_poly.entity_id
_entity_poly.type
_entity_poly.pdbx_seq_one_letter_code
_entity_poly.pdbx_strand_id
1 'polypeptide(L)'
;MDLVWSQRIAEAYPTLFPRRLRQAHMALISWAEDANPDGWPTPSDVERFARLYGVPRGPLGALVGLLSRQPVNDRRVVVWVDAVRDPDAATPHLIRQHDHKVVRAFGWFCATTDLGWLKLRAPVLH
;
A
#
# COMPACT_ATOMS: atom_id res chain seq x y z
N MET A 1 20.95 -5.63 -7.40
CA MET A 1 20.29 -4.30 -7.43
C MET A 1 21.21 -3.33 -6.69
N ASP A 2 21.52 -2.18 -7.28
CA ASP A 2 22.62 -1.30 -6.84
C ASP A 2 22.35 -0.64 -5.47
N LEU A 3 23.35 -0.56 -4.59
CA LEU A 3 23.25 0.07 -3.26
C LEU A 3 22.78 1.54 -3.35
N VAL A 4 23.14 2.20 -4.44
CA VAL A 4 22.74 3.57 -4.77
C VAL A 4 21.22 3.70 -4.98
N TRP A 5 20.58 2.71 -5.59
CA TRP A 5 19.13 2.73 -5.85
C TRP A 5 18.31 2.54 -4.58
N SER A 6 18.74 1.60 -3.73
CA SER A 6 18.22 1.39 -2.38
C SER A 6 18.20 2.71 -1.58
N GLN A 7 19.35 3.37 -1.47
CA GLN A 7 19.47 4.61 -0.70
C GLN A 7 18.56 5.73 -1.24
N ARG A 8 18.51 5.90 -2.57
CA ARG A 8 17.64 6.90 -3.21
C ARG A 8 16.15 6.70 -2.91
N ILE A 9 15.68 5.45 -2.89
CA ILE A 9 14.28 5.12 -2.60
C ILE A 9 13.94 5.44 -1.12
N ALA A 10 14.86 5.16 -0.20
CA ALA A 10 14.70 5.51 1.22
C ALA A 10 14.68 7.03 1.43
N GLU A 11 15.63 7.75 0.84
CA GLU A 11 15.74 9.22 0.94
C GLU A 11 14.56 9.94 0.29
N ALA A 12 13.95 9.33 -0.73
CA ALA A 12 12.75 9.88 -1.36
C ALA A 12 11.51 9.82 -0.44
N TYR A 13 11.43 8.85 0.48
CA TYR A 13 10.26 8.63 1.34
C TYR A 13 9.77 9.88 2.10
N PRO A 14 10.62 10.62 2.86
CA PRO A 14 10.21 11.85 3.53
C PRO A 14 9.81 12.99 2.59
N THR A 15 10.33 13.00 1.36
CA THR A 15 10.06 14.01 0.34
C THR A 15 8.77 13.73 -0.43
N LEU A 16 8.48 12.46 -0.72
CA LEU A 16 7.31 12.03 -1.50
C LEU A 16 6.01 12.05 -0.68
N PHE A 17 6.09 11.79 0.62
CA PHE A 17 4.90 11.56 1.46
C PHE A 17 4.88 12.50 2.67
N PRO A 18 3.75 13.18 2.98
CA PRO A 18 3.64 14.03 4.16
C PRO A 18 3.85 13.27 5.47
N ARG A 19 4.35 13.96 6.52
CA ARG A 19 4.68 13.36 7.82
C ARG A 19 3.57 12.48 8.40
N ARG A 20 2.32 12.94 8.40
CA ARG A 20 1.19 12.16 8.93
C ARG A 20 0.95 10.87 8.16
N LEU A 21 1.07 10.90 6.83
CA LEU A 21 0.91 9.71 6.00
C LEU A 21 2.02 8.69 6.30
N ARG A 22 3.25 9.16 6.52
CA ARG A 22 4.37 8.29 6.92
C ARG A 22 4.16 7.66 8.29
N GLN A 23 3.67 8.44 9.25
CA GLN A 23 3.34 7.94 10.58
C GLN A 23 2.23 6.88 10.53
N ALA A 24 1.17 7.14 9.76
CA ALA A 24 0.08 6.18 9.54
C ALA A 24 0.59 4.88 8.90
N HIS A 25 1.45 5.01 7.89
CA HIS A 25 2.06 3.86 7.19
C HIS A 25 2.89 2.98 8.13
N MET A 26 3.82 3.57 8.88
CA MET A 26 4.67 2.83 9.82
C MET A 26 3.85 2.15 10.93
N ALA A 27 2.85 2.86 11.47
CA ALA A 27 1.98 2.30 12.49
C ALA A 27 1.10 1.16 11.95
N LEU A 28 0.62 1.27 10.71
CA LEU A 28 -0.16 0.24 10.03
C LEU A 28 0.65 -1.03 9.81
N ILE A 29 1.88 -0.92 9.28
CA ILE A 29 2.77 -2.07 9.07
C ILE A 29 3.07 -2.74 10.42
N SER A 30 3.53 -1.98 11.41
CA SER A 30 3.89 -2.52 12.71
C SER A 30 2.71 -3.21 13.41
N TRP A 31 1.50 -2.66 13.27
CA TRP A 31 0.31 -3.31 13.82
C TRP A 31 -0.03 -4.61 13.08
N ALA A 32 0.08 -4.62 11.76
CA ALA A 32 -0.28 -5.78 10.95
C ALA A 32 0.66 -6.97 11.18
N GLU A 33 1.95 -6.73 11.43
CA GLU A 33 2.95 -7.76 11.75
C GLU A 33 2.51 -8.66 12.92
N ASP A 34 1.86 -8.08 13.93
CA ASP A 34 1.39 -8.79 15.13
C ASP A 34 -0.08 -9.22 15.04
N ALA A 35 -0.92 -8.44 14.35
CA ALA A 35 -2.37 -8.63 14.36
C ALA A 35 -2.90 -9.55 13.25
N ASN A 36 -2.22 -9.63 12.11
CA ASN A 36 -2.69 -10.38 10.94
C ASN A 36 -1.88 -11.67 10.75
N PRO A 37 -2.51 -12.81 10.35
CA PRO A 37 -1.82 -14.10 10.25
C PRO A 37 -0.59 -14.12 9.33
N ASP A 38 -0.64 -13.38 8.23
CA ASP A 38 0.46 -13.23 7.27
C ASP A 38 1.34 -12.00 7.55
N GLY A 39 1.05 -11.27 8.63
CA GLY A 39 1.76 -10.05 9.01
C GLY A 39 1.49 -8.86 8.09
N TRP A 40 0.51 -8.92 7.19
CA TRP A 40 0.30 -7.89 6.17
C TRP A 40 -1.03 -7.13 6.36
N PRO A 41 -1.07 -5.80 6.14
CA PRO A 41 -2.29 -5.01 6.27
C PRO A 41 -3.46 -5.53 5.43
N THR A 42 -4.68 -5.38 5.96
CA THR A 42 -5.94 -5.61 5.23
C THR A 42 -6.61 -4.29 4.84
N PRO A 43 -7.60 -4.30 3.94
CA PRO A 43 -8.41 -3.13 3.64
C PRO A 43 -9.05 -2.46 4.86
N SER A 44 -9.55 -3.25 5.81
CA SER A 44 -10.14 -2.74 7.06
C SER A 44 -9.11 -1.97 7.90
N ASP A 45 -7.86 -2.43 7.90
CA ASP A 45 -6.78 -1.79 8.65
C ASP A 45 -6.41 -0.46 8.01
N VAL A 46 -6.33 -0.40 6.68
CA VAL A 46 -6.14 0.86 5.94
C VAL A 46 -7.22 1.87 6.31
N GLU A 47 -8.49 1.48 6.33
CA GLU A 47 -9.59 2.39 6.69
C GLU A 47 -9.49 2.84 8.15
N ARG A 48 -9.17 1.93 9.07
CA ARG A 48 -8.99 2.22 10.49
C ARG A 48 -7.85 3.22 10.71
N PHE A 49 -6.69 2.99 10.14
CA PHE A 49 -5.50 3.84 10.32
C PHE A 49 -5.62 5.15 9.54
N ALA A 50 -6.22 5.14 8.35
CA ALA A 50 -6.52 6.37 7.61
C ALA A 50 -7.38 7.32 8.46
N ARG A 51 -8.42 6.78 9.12
CA ARG A 51 -9.28 7.54 10.02
C ARG A 51 -8.53 8.01 11.27
N LEU A 52 -7.79 7.12 11.93
CA LEU A 52 -7.07 7.43 13.17
C LEU A 52 -6.03 8.55 12.98
N TYR A 53 -5.32 8.55 11.85
CA TYR A 53 -4.28 9.53 11.56
C TYR A 53 -4.78 10.74 10.75
N GLY A 54 -6.04 10.71 10.31
CA GLY A 54 -6.64 11.76 9.48
C GLY A 54 -5.93 11.91 8.12
N VAL A 55 -5.67 10.79 7.44
CA VAL A 55 -4.97 10.75 6.14
C VAL A 55 -5.83 10.12 5.05
N PRO A 56 -5.59 10.43 3.77
CA PRO A 56 -6.35 9.83 2.67
C PRO A 56 -6.10 8.31 2.56
N ARG A 57 -7.18 7.52 2.53
CA ARG A 57 -7.11 6.04 2.47
C ARG A 57 -6.42 5.51 1.21
N GLY A 58 -6.60 6.14 0.05
CA GLY A 58 -6.04 5.67 -1.22
C GLY A 58 -4.51 5.62 -1.19
N PRO A 59 -3.82 6.74 -0.93
CA PRO A 59 -2.37 6.77 -0.77
C PRO A 59 -1.85 5.88 0.36
N LEU A 60 -2.57 5.77 1.49
CA LEU A 60 -2.17 4.88 2.58
C LEU A 60 -2.24 3.40 2.16
N GLY A 61 -3.34 2.99 1.53
CA GLY A 61 -3.50 1.63 1.01
C GLY A 61 -2.45 1.31 -0.05
N ALA A 62 -2.18 2.24 -0.96
CA ALA A 62 -1.20 2.05 -2.02
C ALA A 62 0.22 1.87 -1.50
N LEU A 63 0.58 2.48 -0.36
CA LEU A 63 1.86 2.24 0.31
C LEU A 63 2.03 0.80 0.84
N VAL A 64 0.93 0.06 0.99
CA VAL A 64 0.91 -1.33 1.46
C VAL A 64 0.37 -2.29 0.38
N GLY A 65 0.40 -1.89 -0.89
CA GLY A 65 -0.01 -2.73 -2.01
C GLY A 65 -1.52 -2.89 -2.21
N LEU A 66 -2.34 -2.09 -1.53
CA LEU A 66 -3.81 -2.13 -1.63
C LEU A 66 -4.34 -0.98 -2.51
N LEU A 67 -5.07 -1.32 -3.57
CA LEU A 67 -5.66 -0.37 -4.52
C LEU A 67 -7.19 -0.36 -4.44
N SER A 68 -7.79 0.81 -4.29
CA SER A 68 -9.25 0.93 -4.18
C SER A 68 -9.92 1.10 -5.55
N ARG A 69 -10.74 0.15 -5.97
CA ARG A 69 -11.57 0.25 -7.17
C ARG A 69 -13.01 0.63 -6.82
N GLN A 70 -13.62 1.50 -7.62
CA GLN A 70 -15.08 1.64 -7.64
C GLN A 70 -15.65 0.75 -8.77
N PRO A 71 -16.56 -0.18 -8.47
CA PRO A 71 -17.27 -0.92 -9.51
C PRO A 71 -18.06 0.01 -10.43
N VAL A 72 -18.13 -0.34 -11.71
CA VAL A 72 -18.93 0.41 -12.70
C VAL A 72 -20.42 0.36 -12.36
N ASN A 73 -20.87 -0.75 -11.78
CA ASN A 73 -22.29 -1.01 -11.49
C ASN A 73 -22.77 -0.40 -10.17
N ASP A 74 -21.87 -0.05 -9.25
CA ASP A 74 -22.22 0.67 -8.04
C ASP A 74 -21.07 1.55 -7.56
N ARG A 75 -21.20 2.86 -7.81
CA ARG A 75 -20.21 3.87 -7.42
C ARG A 75 -20.15 4.11 -5.90
N ARG A 76 -21.11 3.58 -5.13
CA ARG A 76 -21.11 3.67 -3.66
C ARG A 76 -20.25 2.59 -3.03
N VAL A 77 -19.98 1.50 -3.74
CA VAL A 77 -19.15 0.42 -3.26
C VAL A 77 -17.68 0.74 -3.56
N VAL A 78 -16.83 0.54 -2.56
CA VAL A 78 -15.38 0.55 -2.73
C VAL A 78 -14.90 -0.87 -2.54
N VAL A 79 -14.33 -1.43 -3.59
CA VAL A 79 -13.67 -2.73 -3.57
C VAL A 79 -12.18 -2.49 -3.46
N TRP A 80 -11.49 -3.29 -2.67
CA TRP A 80 -10.04 -3.24 -2.59
C TRP A 80 -9.44 -4.39 -3.38
N VAL A 81 -8.40 -4.08 -4.13
CA VAL A 81 -7.55 -5.04 -4.84
C VAL A 81 -6.25 -5.13 -4.07
N ASP A 82 -5.87 -6.35 -3.74
CA ASP A 82 -4.69 -6.64 -2.95
C ASP A 82 -3.57 -7.16 -3.85
N ALA A 83 -2.66 -6.27 -4.25
CA ALA A 83 -1.57 -6.61 -5.15
C ALA A 83 -0.50 -7.52 -4.49
N VAL A 84 -0.57 -7.71 -3.17
CA VAL A 84 0.34 -8.58 -2.43
C VAL A 84 -0.15 -10.02 -2.46
N ARG A 85 -1.43 -10.21 -2.19
CA ARG A 85 -2.05 -11.54 -2.11
C ARG A 85 -2.59 -12.02 -3.47
N ASP A 86 -2.97 -11.09 -4.34
CA ASP A 86 -3.47 -11.34 -5.70
C ASP A 86 -2.87 -10.31 -6.70
N PRO A 87 -1.61 -10.50 -7.11
CA PRO A 87 -0.92 -9.56 -8.00
C PRO A 87 -1.57 -9.47 -9.39
N ASP A 88 -2.19 -10.54 -9.88
CA ASP A 88 -2.82 -10.57 -11.21
C ASP A 88 -4.07 -9.67 -11.27
N ALA A 89 -4.74 -9.46 -10.15
CA ALA A 89 -5.85 -8.51 -10.06
C ALA A 89 -5.39 -7.03 -10.14
N ALA A 90 -4.13 -6.73 -9.81
CA ALA A 90 -3.55 -5.38 -9.82
C ALA A 90 -3.11 -4.95 -11.23
N THR A 91 -4.03 -5.03 -12.19
CA THR A 91 -3.72 -4.78 -13.60
C THR A 91 -3.16 -3.37 -13.87
N PRO A 92 -2.32 -3.17 -14.91
CA PRO A 92 -1.86 -1.84 -15.31
C PRO A 92 -2.99 -0.87 -15.67
N HIS A 93 -4.16 -1.38 -16.05
CA HIS A 93 -5.34 -0.54 -16.29
C HIS A 93 -5.90 0.00 -14.98
N LEU A 94 -6.05 -0.84 -13.95
CA LEU A 94 -6.50 -0.41 -12.63
C LEU A 94 -5.58 0.65 -12.03
N ILE A 95 -4.27 0.41 -12.06
CA ILE A 95 -3.27 1.35 -11.51
C ILE A 95 -3.41 2.74 -12.16
N ARG A 96 -3.60 2.79 -13.48
CA ARG A 96 -3.72 4.05 -14.26
C ARG A 96 -5.03 4.81 -14.05
N GLN A 97 -6.05 4.20 -13.46
CA GLN A 97 -7.31 4.89 -13.14
C GLN A 97 -7.22 5.78 -11.89
N HIS A 98 -6.15 5.61 -11.11
CA HIS A 98 -5.95 6.35 -9.87
C HIS A 98 -5.26 7.70 -10.09
N ASP A 99 -5.43 8.60 -9.10
CA ASP A 99 -4.70 9.86 -9.09
C ASP A 99 -3.18 9.66 -8.90
N HIS A 100 -2.42 10.72 -9.20
CA HIS A 100 -0.96 10.68 -9.14
C HIS A 100 -0.41 10.39 -7.74
N LYS A 101 -1.13 10.70 -6.65
CA LYS A 101 -0.67 10.43 -5.27
C LYS A 101 -0.75 8.94 -4.96
N VAL A 102 -1.82 8.29 -5.39
CA VAL A 102 -1.99 6.83 -5.26
C VAL A 102 -0.99 6.09 -6.14
N VAL A 103 -0.84 6.49 -7.41
CA VAL A 103 0.14 5.87 -8.32
C VAL A 103 1.57 5.99 -7.79
N ARG A 104 1.93 7.17 -7.25
CA ARG A 104 3.24 7.39 -6.61
C ARG A 104 3.45 6.50 -5.38
N ALA A 105 2.45 6.39 -4.52
CA ALA A 105 2.49 5.54 -3.34
C ALA A 105 2.68 4.07 -3.72
N PHE A 106 1.92 3.59 -4.71
CA PHE A 106 2.01 2.23 -5.21
C PHE A 106 3.37 1.94 -5.88
N GLY A 107 3.86 2.89 -6.69
CA GLY A 107 5.18 2.76 -7.31
C GLY A 107 6.32 2.70 -6.28
N TRP A 108 6.21 3.47 -5.19
CA TRP A 108 7.18 3.36 -4.08
C TRP A 108 7.08 2.00 -3.40
N PHE A 109 5.86 1.51 -3.11
CA PHE A 109 5.64 0.16 -2.58
C PHE A 109 6.31 -0.92 -3.43
N CYS A 110 6.04 -0.94 -4.75
CA CYS A 110 6.66 -1.90 -5.67
C CYS A 110 8.19 -1.83 -5.61
N ALA A 111 8.77 -0.63 -5.66
CA ALA A 111 10.22 -0.45 -5.60
C ALA A 111 10.82 -0.97 -4.27
N THR A 112 10.11 -0.81 -3.14
CA THR A 112 10.57 -1.36 -1.85
C THR A 112 10.42 -2.87 -1.74
N THR A 113 9.41 -3.46 -2.37
CA THR A 113 9.23 -4.91 -2.45
C THR A 113 10.30 -5.54 -3.34
N ASP A 114 10.61 -4.94 -4.49
CA ASP A 114 11.68 -5.39 -5.40
C ASP A 114 13.06 -5.38 -4.72
N LEU A 115 13.28 -4.43 -3.81
CA LEU A 115 14.48 -4.34 -2.98
C LEU A 115 14.53 -5.35 -1.81
N GLY A 116 13.43 -6.10 -1.59
CA GLY A 116 13.31 -7.06 -0.49
C GLY A 116 13.18 -6.43 0.90
N TRP A 117 12.83 -5.14 0.98
CA TRP A 117 12.67 -4.43 2.27
C TRP A 117 11.41 -4.86 3.00
N LEU A 118 10.39 -5.25 2.25
CA LEU A 118 9.12 -5.76 2.76
C LEU A 118 9.17 -7.29 2.62
N LYS A 119 9.49 -7.98 3.73
CA LYS A 119 9.44 -9.45 3.78
C LYS A 119 7.99 -9.89 3.95
N LEU A 120 7.29 -10.01 2.84
CA LEU A 120 6.00 -10.68 2.80
C LEU A 120 6.19 -12.12 3.27
N ARG A 121 5.52 -12.51 4.36
CA ARG A 121 5.37 -13.94 4.65
C ARG A 121 4.52 -14.53 3.52
N ALA A 122 4.79 -15.77 3.13
CA ALA A 122 3.98 -16.43 2.11
C ALA A 122 2.51 -16.31 2.50
N PRO A 123 1.63 -15.82 1.61
CA PRO A 123 0.22 -15.64 1.94
C PRO A 123 -0.35 -16.99 2.36
N VAL A 124 -1.01 -17.03 3.52
CA VAL A 124 -1.74 -18.23 3.95
C VAL A 124 -3.02 -18.28 3.12
N LEU A 125 -3.04 -19.14 2.10
CA LEU A 125 -4.28 -19.45 1.39
C LEU A 125 -5.21 -20.19 2.36
N HIS A 126 -6.38 -19.62 2.63
CA HIS A 126 -7.48 -20.26 3.36
C HIS A 126 -8.46 -20.89 2.38
#